data_AF-A0A2U3KL54-F1
#
_entry.id   AF-A0A2U3KL54-F1
#
_cell.length_a   1.000
_cell.length_b   1.000
_cell.length_c   1.000
_cell.angle_alpha   90.00
_cell.angle_beta   90.00
_cell.angle_gamma   90.00
#
_symmetry.space_group_name_H-M   'P 1'
#
loop_
_entity.id
_entity.type
_entity.pdbx_description
1 polymer ?
#
loop_
_entity_poly.entity_id
_entity_poly.type
_entity_poly.pdbx_seq_one_letter_code
_entity_poly.pdbx_strand_id
1 'polypeptide(L)'
;MFKKILIANRGEIAVRVMRTCQEMQIKTIAIYSTVDSESLHVKLADEAVEFAASTGYLNMDWIIQTALDMKAQAIHPGYGFLAENPLFATKIKEAGLVFIGPEAQTMATMGDKAKGRETMISYGCPVIPGGSGIITNIEEALLIARTLGYPVLIKAVAGGGGRGMRLALQEDELLAGLESAQSEAKSCFGNPDVYLEKYLVGCRHVEVQVLADNYGEVVTLGERDCSIQRRHQKLIEESPSPAITPELRARMSQVTHDAVKAAHYRGAGTLEFLVDKDLNFYFMEMNTRIQVEHTVTELVCGLDLIKEQIRIADGEPLGYDQSDIRLNGWAMECRINAEDPVTFMPCPGKMEFYRPPGGYGVRVDSAAYSGYTISPYYDSLIGKLVVYGQTRAEVLDRMQRALAEFSIRGIKTTIPFHQVILADTDFKNGEFTTDFIQQKLDAKLLNIKDSPTQPNQVNEASDTLLVSAICAAIESYGDSENERYRINDIQSKGQTRSLWTIAGLIGGRVR
;
A
#
# COMPACT_ATOMS: atom_id res chain seq x y z
N MET A 1 -22.24 15.38 -7.15
CA MET A 1 -20.99 15.49 -6.38
C MET A 1 -21.32 15.72 -4.92
N PHE A 2 -20.76 14.90 -4.02
CA PHE A 2 -20.89 15.09 -2.58
C PHE A 2 -20.35 16.45 -2.14
N LYS A 3 -20.97 17.04 -1.11
CA LYS A 3 -20.53 18.28 -0.47
C LYS A 3 -19.73 18.02 0.80
N LYS A 4 -20.00 16.89 1.47
CA LYS A 4 -19.32 16.51 2.72
C LYS A 4 -19.20 15.00 2.86
N ILE A 5 -17.99 14.53 3.18
CA ILE A 5 -17.66 13.12 3.36
C ILE A 5 -17.02 12.91 4.74
N LEU A 6 -17.48 11.90 5.48
CA LEU A 6 -16.81 11.43 6.69
C LEU A 6 -15.79 10.35 6.32
N ILE A 7 -14.59 10.44 6.87
CA ILE A 7 -13.52 9.48 6.61
C ILE A 7 -13.42 8.56 7.82
N ALA A 8 -13.93 7.34 7.68
CA ALA A 8 -13.98 6.35 8.75
C ALA A 8 -12.65 5.59 8.87
N ASN A 9 -11.55 6.32 8.95
CA ASN A 9 -10.19 5.79 9.03
C ASN A 9 -9.24 6.82 9.66
N ARG A 10 -7.97 6.46 9.79
CA ARG A 10 -6.90 7.28 10.38
C ARG A 10 -5.64 7.25 9.51
N GLY A 11 -4.58 7.93 9.97
CA GLY A 11 -3.24 7.79 9.41
C GLY A 11 -3.15 8.27 7.95
N GLU A 12 -2.25 7.64 7.19
CA GLU A 12 -1.90 8.09 5.83
C GLU A 12 -3.11 8.04 4.88
N ILE A 13 -3.92 6.97 4.94
CA ILE A 13 -5.06 6.82 4.04
C ILE A 13 -6.14 7.87 4.29
N ALA A 14 -6.35 8.27 5.56
CA ALA A 14 -7.26 9.36 5.85
C ALA A 14 -6.76 10.68 5.25
N VAL A 15 -5.46 10.97 5.37
CA VAL A 15 -4.82 12.13 4.71
C VAL A 15 -4.94 12.05 3.19
N ARG A 16 -4.69 10.89 2.59
CA ARG A 16 -4.80 10.64 1.15
C ARG A 16 -6.22 10.93 0.63
N VAL A 17 -7.25 10.48 1.35
CA VAL A 17 -8.65 10.76 1.01
C VAL A 17 -8.99 12.24 1.19
N MET A 18 -8.54 12.87 2.29
CA MET A 18 -8.77 14.30 2.52
C MET A 18 -8.18 15.17 1.41
N ARG A 19 -6.98 14.86 0.94
CA ARG A 19 -6.33 15.60 -0.16
C ARG A 19 -7.18 15.56 -1.44
N THR A 20 -7.66 14.40 -1.85
CA THR A 20 -8.56 14.31 -3.01
C THR A 20 -9.87 15.04 -2.76
N CYS A 21 -10.48 14.92 -1.58
CA CYS A 21 -11.68 15.68 -1.24
C CYS A 21 -11.44 17.20 -1.35
N GLN A 22 -10.30 17.71 -0.87
CA GLN A 22 -9.92 19.12 -0.97
C GLN A 22 -9.80 19.58 -2.43
N GLU A 23 -9.14 18.80 -3.29
CA GLU A 23 -9.04 19.07 -4.73
C GLU A 23 -10.41 19.07 -5.42
N MET A 24 -11.31 18.19 -4.96
CA MET A 24 -12.70 18.10 -5.43
C MET A 24 -13.64 19.11 -4.76
N GLN A 25 -13.13 19.97 -3.87
CA GLN A 25 -13.91 20.95 -3.11
C GLN A 25 -15.01 20.34 -2.22
N ILE A 26 -14.76 19.14 -1.71
CA ILE A 26 -15.64 18.38 -0.81
C ILE A 26 -15.16 18.57 0.63
N LYS A 27 -16.06 18.93 1.54
CA LYS A 27 -15.76 19.05 2.96
C LYS A 27 -15.51 17.70 3.61
N THR A 28 -14.63 17.66 4.60
CA THR A 28 -14.18 16.42 5.23
C THR A 28 -14.42 16.42 6.73
N ILE A 29 -14.82 15.25 7.25
CA ILE A 29 -14.93 14.99 8.69
C ILE A 29 -13.91 13.91 9.06
N ALA A 30 -13.02 14.22 10.01
CA ALA A 30 -12.19 13.23 10.70
C ALA A 30 -12.90 12.69 11.95
N ILE A 31 -12.68 11.42 12.24
CA ILE A 31 -12.99 10.80 13.54
C ILE A 31 -11.68 10.35 14.17
N TYR A 32 -11.51 10.52 15.48
CA TYR A 32 -10.22 10.22 16.11
C TYR A 32 -10.34 9.79 17.57
N SER A 33 -9.38 9.00 18.04
CA SER A 33 -9.21 8.68 19.47
C SER A 33 -8.36 9.75 20.15
N THR A 34 -8.43 9.87 21.47
CA THR A 34 -7.59 10.81 22.23
C THR A 34 -6.09 10.67 21.90
N VAL A 35 -5.63 9.45 21.60
CA VAL A 35 -4.23 9.17 21.22
C VAL A 35 -3.89 9.72 19.82
N ASP A 36 -4.87 9.81 18.93
CA ASP A 36 -4.73 10.39 17.59
C ASP A 36 -5.06 11.89 17.53
N SER A 37 -5.31 12.56 18.67
CA SER A 37 -5.64 14.00 18.72
C SER A 37 -4.66 14.90 17.97
N GLU A 38 -3.38 14.52 17.97
CA GLU A 38 -2.32 15.24 17.26
C GLU A 38 -2.03 14.69 15.85
N SER A 39 -2.73 13.66 15.39
CA SER A 39 -2.50 13.05 14.08
C SER A 39 -2.81 14.04 12.94
N LEU A 40 -2.04 13.96 11.85
CA LEU A 40 -2.18 14.90 10.73
C LEU A 40 -3.58 14.88 10.10
N HIS A 41 -4.26 13.73 10.06
CA HIS A 41 -5.61 13.64 9.49
C HIS A 41 -6.63 14.46 10.29
N VAL A 42 -6.47 14.58 11.61
CA VAL A 42 -7.31 15.44 12.47
C VAL A 42 -7.09 16.91 12.12
N LYS A 43 -5.81 17.29 11.93
CA LYS A 43 -5.41 18.67 11.63
C LYS A 43 -5.78 19.11 10.21
N LEU A 44 -5.91 18.17 9.29
CA LEU A 44 -6.18 18.44 7.87
C LEU A 44 -7.68 18.53 7.55
N ALA A 45 -8.52 17.86 8.34
CA ALA A 45 -9.96 17.83 8.11
C ALA A 45 -10.62 19.20 8.35
N ASP A 46 -11.72 19.47 7.66
CA ASP A 46 -12.51 20.69 7.89
C ASP A 46 -13.20 20.66 9.26
N GLU A 47 -13.62 19.47 9.69
CA GLU A 47 -14.22 19.22 10.99
C GLU A 47 -13.66 17.90 11.55
N ALA A 48 -13.52 17.80 12.87
CA ALA A 48 -13.03 16.59 13.52
C ALA A 48 -13.82 16.28 14.79
N VAL A 49 -14.11 15.00 15.03
CA VAL A 49 -14.86 14.53 16.19
C VAL A 49 -14.07 13.47 16.95
N GLU A 50 -13.81 13.75 18.22
CA GLU A 50 -13.24 12.76 19.13
C GLU A 50 -14.28 11.69 19.46
N PHE A 51 -13.84 10.44 19.50
CA PHE A 51 -14.66 9.32 19.96
C PHE A 51 -15.20 9.56 21.38
N ALA A 52 -16.46 9.20 21.59
CA ALA A 52 -17.00 9.07 22.94
C ALA A 52 -16.26 7.96 23.70
N ALA A 53 -16.20 8.05 25.04
CA ALA A 53 -15.60 7.03 25.87
C ALA A 53 -16.13 5.63 25.51
N SER A 54 -15.25 4.62 25.44
CA SER A 54 -15.52 3.24 25.00
C SER A 54 -15.85 3.01 23.51
N THR A 55 -15.77 4.05 22.67
CA THR A 55 -15.91 3.92 21.21
C THR A 55 -14.56 3.97 20.48
N GLY A 56 -14.56 3.70 19.17
CA GLY A 56 -13.33 3.67 18.37
C GLY A 56 -13.64 3.39 16.90
N TYR A 57 -12.58 3.21 16.10
CA TYR A 57 -12.67 3.02 14.64
C TYR A 57 -13.46 1.76 14.18
N LEU A 58 -13.90 0.91 15.10
CA LEU A 58 -14.73 -0.27 14.83
C LEU A 58 -16.19 -0.11 15.29
N ASN A 59 -16.55 1.03 15.90
CA ASN A 59 -17.92 1.27 16.37
C ASN A 59 -18.80 1.83 15.23
N MET A 60 -19.43 0.93 14.49
CA MET A 60 -20.28 1.24 13.33
C MET A 60 -21.40 2.25 13.65
N ASP A 61 -22.14 2.02 14.72
CA ASP A 61 -23.33 2.82 15.06
C ASP A 61 -22.95 4.26 15.43
N TRP A 62 -21.88 4.42 16.21
CA TRP A 62 -21.35 5.74 16.54
C TRP A 62 -20.87 6.49 15.29
N ILE A 63 -20.13 5.82 14.40
CA ILE A 63 -19.62 6.45 13.17
C ILE A 63 -20.77 6.93 12.27
N ILE A 64 -21.81 6.11 12.11
CA ILE A 64 -23.00 6.45 11.31
C ILE A 64 -23.77 7.61 11.95
N GLN A 65 -23.98 7.57 13.27
CA GLN A 65 -24.66 8.67 13.97
C GLN A 65 -23.89 9.98 13.82
N THR A 66 -22.56 9.96 14.01
CA THR A 66 -21.70 11.13 13.79
C THR A 66 -21.80 11.67 12.36
N ALA A 67 -21.82 10.79 11.35
CA ALA A 67 -21.99 11.19 9.96
C ALA A 67 -23.34 11.91 9.73
N LEU A 68 -24.43 11.41 10.32
CA LEU A 68 -25.75 12.02 10.23
C LEU A 68 -25.80 13.38 10.93
N ASP A 69 -25.32 13.47 12.17
CA ASP A 69 -25.32 14.69 12.98
C ASP A 69 -24.54 15.82 12.30
N MET A 70 -23.42 15.46 11.66
CA MET A 70 -22.56 16.40 10.93
C MET A 70 -22.97 16.64 9.48
N LYS A 71 -24.07 16.01 9.04
CA LYS A 71 -24.63 16.15 7.68
C LYS A 71 -23.66 15.73 6.59
N ALA A 72 -22.88 14.68 6.84
CA ALA A 72 -22.16 13.98 5.79
C ALA A 72 -23.16 13.34 4.81
N GLN A 73 -22.75 13.17 3.55
CA GLN A 73 -23.55 12.47 2.54
C GLN A 73 -22.99 11.09 2.21
N ALA A 74 -21.71 10.89 2.47
CA ALA A 74 -21.02 9.64 2.23
C ALA A 74 -19.95 9.38 3.29
N ILE A 75 -19.57 8.12 3.42
CA ILE A 75 -18.49 7.64 4.28
C ILE A 75 -17.45 6.94 3.43
N HIS A 76 -16.20 7.40 3.50
CA HIS A 76 -15.05 6.72 2.92
C HIS A 76 -14.37 5.86 3.99
N PRO A 77 -14.32 4.52 3.84
CA PRO A 77 -13.77 3.67 4.88
C PRO A 77 -12.25 3.49 4.79
N GLY A 78 -11.61 3.91 3.69
CA GLY A 78 -10.17 3.71 3.47
C GLY A 78 -9.85 2.23 3.28
N TYR A 79 -8.83 1.74 3.99
CA TYR A 79 -8.50 0.31 4.07
C TYR A 79 -8.36 -0.16 5.52
N GLY A 80 -8.48 -1.47 5.78
CA GLY A 80 -8.54 -1.98 7.14
C GLY A 80 -9.81 -1.55 7.89
N PHE A 81 -9.81 -1.68 9.22
CA PHE A 81 -10.97 -1.40 10.07
C PHE A 81 -12.29 -1.99 9.53
N LEU A 82 -13.20 -1.13 9.08
CA LEU A 82 -14.53 -1.48 8.60
C LEU A 82 -14.65 -1.48 7.06
N ALA A 83 -13.55 -1.28 6.33
CA ALA A 83 -13.57 -1.14 4.87
C ALA A 83 -14.05 -2.37 4.10
N GLU A 84 -13.92 -3.56 4.69
CA GLU A 84 -14.40 -4.83 4.11
C GLU A 84 -15.50 -5.43 4.98
N ASN A 85 -16.27 -4.60 5.71
CA ASN A 85 -17.35 -5.07 6.58
C ASN A 85 -18.73 -4.90 5.90
N PRO A 86 -19.39 -5.99 5.47
CA PRO A 86 -20.69 -5.92 4.81
C PRO A 86 -21.79 -5.28 5.67
N LEU A 87 -21.80 -5.57 6.98
CA LEU A 87 -22.79 -5.03 7.90
C LEU A 87 -22.67 -3.50 8.01
N PHE A 88 -21.44 -2.98 8.03
CA PHE A 88 -21.21 -1.54 8.06
C PHE A 88 -21.77 -0.84 6.82
N ALA A 89 -21.48 -1.37 5.61
CA ALA A 89 -22.04 -0.82 4.38
C ALA A 89 -23.57 -0.90 4.33
N THR A 90 -24.17 -2.01 4.80
CA THR A 90 -25.63 -2.14 4.92
C THR A 90 -26.21 -1.06 5.82
N LYS A 91 -25.66 -0.89 7.03
CA LYS A 91 -26.15 0.12 7.99
C LYS A 91 -26.01 1.55 7.47
N ILE A 92 -24.92 1.86 6.76
CA ILE A 92 -24.72 3.16 6.10
C ILE A 92 -25.84 3.44 5.09
N LYS A 93 -26.14 2.45 4.24
CA LYS A 93 -27.21 2.54 3.23
C LYS A 93 -28.59 2.70 3.87
N GLU A 94 -28.88 1.93 4.93
CA GLU A 94 -30.14 2.03 5.69
C GLU A 94 -30.31 3.39 6.37
N ALA A 95 -29.21 4.04 6.77
CA ALA A 95 -29.20 5.40 7.31
C ALA A 95 -29.33 6.49 6.23
N GLY A 96 -29.42 6.14 4.95
CA GLY A 96 -29.54 7.10 3.84
C GLY A 96 -28.22 7.78 3.46
N LEU A 97 -27.08 7.22 3.86
CA LEU A 97 -25.73 7.66 3.49
C LEU A 97 -25.16 6.77 2.39
N VAL A 98 -24.14 7.27 1.67
CA VAL A 98 -23.42 6.46 0.67
C VAL A 98 -22.16 5.85 1.24
N PHE A 99 -22.00 4.53 1.09
CA PHE A 99 -20.72 3.85 1.34
C PHE A 99 -19.83 3.94 0.10
N ILE A 100 -18.65 4.57 0.23
CA ILE A 100 -17.70 4.71 -0.88
C ILE A 100 -16.88 3.42 -0.99
N GLY A 101 -17.44 2.47 -1.72
CA GLY A 101 -16.90 1.12 -1.92
C GLY A 101 -17.92 0.23 -2.63
N PRO A 102 -17.69 -1.09 -2.71
CA PRO A 102 -18.63 -2.04 -3.29
C PRO A 102 -19.91 -2.21 -2.46
N GLU A 103 -20.92 -2.85 -3.04
CA GLU A 103 -22.15 -3.21 -2.34
C GLU A 103 -21.91 -4.28 -1.26
N ALA A 104 -22.70 -4.24 -0.18
CA ALA A 104 -22.56 -5.14 0.96
C ALA A 104 -22.66 -6.62 0.57
N GLN A 105 -23.57 -6.97 -0.34
CA GLN A 105 -23.73 -8.34 -0.82
C GLN A 105 -22.47 -8.83 -1.54
N THR A 106 -21.88 -7.99 -2.40
CA THR A 106 -20.64 -8.33 -3.11
C THR A 106 -19.47 -8.51 -2.15
N MET A 107 -19.35 -7.64 -1.13
CA MET A 107 -18.34 -7.82 -0.07
C MET A 107 -18.54 -9.12 0.70
N ALA A 108 -19.78 -9.48 1.03
CA ALA A 108 -20.06 -10.72 1.76
C ALA A 108 -19.71 -11.97 0.94
N THR A 109 -20.00 -11.96 -0.36
CA THR A 109 -19.67 -13.08 -1.26
C THR A 109 -18.16 -13.21 -1.47
N MET A 110 -17.47 -12.10 -1.73
CA MET A 110 -16.04 -12.12 -2.06
C MET A 110 -15.13 -12.21 -0.82
N GLY A 111 -15.59 -11.75 0.35
CA GLY A 111 -14.87 -11.87 1.62
C GLY A 111 -14.94 -13.26 2.25
N ASP A 112 -15.92 -14.07 1.87
CA ASP A 112 -15.97 -15.49 2.24
C ASP A 112 -15.03 -16.27 1.30
N LYS A 113 -13.92 -16.77 1.84
CA LYS A 113 -12.87 -17.44 1.04
C LYS A 113 -13.39 -18.66 0.27
N ALA A 114 -14.33 -19.42 0.85
CA ALA A 114 -14.88 -20.59 0.19
C ALA A 114 -15.82 -20.18 -0.95
N LYS A 115 -16.77 -19.27 -0.67
CA LYS A 115 -17.71 -18.78 -1.69
C LYS A 115 -17.03 -17.97 -2.78
N GLY A 116 -16.07 -17.12 -2.41
CA GLY A 116 -15.25 -16.34 -3.34
C GLY A 116 -14.51 -17.27 -4.29
N ARG A 117 -13.88 -18.32 -3.76
CA ARG A 117 -13.21 -19.34 -4.57
C ARG A 117 -14.16 -20.10 -5.50
N GLU A 118 -15.30 -20.59 -5.02
CA GLU A 118 -16.33 -21.24 -5.85
C GLU A 118 -16.83 -20.30 -6.95
N THR A 119 -17.04 -19.04 -6.61
CA THR A 119 -17.44 -17.98 -7.55
C THR A 119 -16.38 -17.81 -8.64
N MET A 120 -15.10 -17.70 -8.26
CA MET A 120 -13.99 -17.56 -9.20
C MET A 120 -13.82 -18.79 -10.10
N ILE A 121 -14.00 -20.01 -9.58
CA ILE A 121 -14.04 -21.24 -10.39
C ILE A 121 -15.18 -21.19 -11.41
N SER A 122 -16.37 -20.74 -11.00
CA SER A 122 -17.53 -20.66 -11.90
C SER A 122 -17.31 -19.70 -13.08
N TYR A 123 -16.38 -18.74 -12.92
CA TYR A 123 -15.97 -17.78 -13.95
C TYR A 123 -14.69 -18.19 -14.69
N GLY A 124 -14.21 -19.43 -14.53
CA GLY A 124 -13.06 -19.95 -15.24
C GLY A 124 -11.70 -19.47 -14.71
N CYS A 125 -11.67 -18.85 -13.54
CA CYS A 125 -10.42 -18.43 -12.92
C CYS A 125 -9.71 -19.64 -12.29
N PRO A 126 -8.42 -19.87 -12.60
CA PRO A 126 -7.63 -20.86 -11.90
C PRO A 126 -7.53 -20.53 -10.40
N VAL A 127 -7.61 -21.54 -9.55
CA VAL A 127 -7.54 -21.43 -8.09
C VAL A 127 -6.52 -22.43 -7.54
N ILE A 128 -5.94 -22.14 -6.37
CA ILE A 128 -4.91 -23.00 -5.76
C ILE A 128 -5.49 -24.38 -5.44
N PRO A 129 -4.99 -25.52 -5.94
CA PRO A 129 -5.61 -26.83 -5.67
C PRO A 129 -5.88 -27.09 -4.18
N GLY A 130 -7.06 -27.64 -3.86
CA GLY A 130 -7.55 -27.82 -2.50
C GLY A 130 -8.64 -26.81 -2.13
N GLY A 131 -8.82 -26.57 -0.83
CA GLY A 131 -9.80 -25.60 -0.32
C GLY A 131 -11.27 -26.01 -0.44
N SER A 132 -11.56 -27.22 -0.91
CA SER A 132 -12.91 -27.77 -1.00
C SER A 132 -13.27 -28.53 0.27
N GLY A 133 -13.85 -27.84 1.25
CA GLY A 133 -14.41 -28.45 2.46
C GLY A 133 -13.55 -28.33 3.71
N ILE A 134 -14.24 -28.39 4.85
CA ILE A 134 -13.65 -28.33 6.20
C ILE A 134 -13.12 -29.70 6.55
N ILE A 135 -11.92 -29.76 7.15
CA ILE A 135 -11.35 -30.99 7.68
C ILE A 135 -12.13 -31.40 8.94
N THR A 136 -12.85 -32.52 8.86
CA THR A 136 -13.65 -33.03 9.99
C THR A 136 -12.91 -34.04 10.85
N ASN A 137 -11.92 -34.74 10.28
CA ASN A 137 -11.13 -35.76 10.97
C ASN A 137 -9.74 -35.93 10.34
N ILE A 138 -8.86 -36.62 11.07
CA ILE A 138 -7.46 -36.81 10.67
C ILE A 138 -7.31 -37.66 9.40
N GLU A 139 -8.10 -38.72 9.25
CA GLU A 139 -8.01 -39.62 8.09
C GLU A 139 -8.34 -38.89 6.78
N GLU A 140 -9.36 -38.04 6.81
CA GLU A 140 -9.73 -37.14 5.71
C GLU A 140 -8.60 -36.17 5.37
N ALA A 141 -7.97 -35.55 6.39
CA ALA A 141 -6.86 -34.64 6.18
C ALA A 141 -5.67 -35.31 5.49
N LEU A 142 -5.33 -36.54 5.91
CA LEU A 142 -4.25 -37.33 5.32
C LEU A 142 -4.55 -37.70 3.86
N LEU A 143 -5.79 -38.09 3.55
CA LEU A 143 -6.20 -38.42 2.18
C LEU A 143 -6.12 -37.19 1.27
N ILE A 144 -6.62 -36.04 1.73
CA ILE A 144 -6.56 -34.77 0.99
C ILE A 144 -5.11 -34.37 0.76
N ALA A 145 -4.27 -34.40 1.80
CA ALA A 145 -2.87 -34.03 1.69
C ALA A 145 -2.08 -34.93 0.72
N ARG A 146 -2.35 -36.25 0.71
CA ARG A 146 -1.75 -37.18 -0.26
C ARG A 146 -2.23 -36.91 -1.69
N THR A 147 -3.49 -36.50 -1.87
CA THR A 147 -4.06 -36.16 -3.17
C THR A 147 -3.47 -34.85 -3.73
N LEU A 148 -3.32 -33.83 -2.88
CA LEU A 148 -2.65 -32.58 -3.24
C LEU A 148 -1.14 -32.75 -3.42
N GLY A 149 -0.57 -33.73 -2.71
CA GLY A 149 0.86 -33.91 -2.52
C GLY A 149 1.43 -32.84 -1.59
N TYR A 150 2.47 -33.19 -0.84
CA TYR A 150 3.21 -32.23 -0.01
C TYR A 150 4.10 -31.30 -0.86
N PRO A 151 4.46 -30.11 -0.34
CA PRO A 151 3.96 -29.50 0.89
C PRO A 151 2.52 -29.00 0.76
N VAL A 152 1.80 -28.97 1.88
CA VAL A 152 0.42 -28.45 1.99
C VAL A 152 0.34 -27.35 3.05
N LEU A 153 -0.61 -26.44 2.87
CA LEU A 153 -0.90 -25.36 3.79
C LEU A 153 -2.24 -25.60 4.48
N ILE A 154 -2.22 -25.65 5.80
CA ILE A 154 -3.42 -25.64 6.64
C ILE A 154 -3.84 -24.18 6.81
N LYS A 155 -5.12 -23.87 6.58
CA LYS A 155 -5.68 -22.52 6.73
C LYS A 155 -6.97 -22.56 7.52
N ALA A 156 -7.12 -21.63 8.47
CA ALA A 156 -8.39 -21.39 9.17
C ALA A 156 -9.45 -20.81 8.23
N VAL A 157 -10.69 -21.29 8.33
CA VAL A 157 -11.83 -20.79 7.55
C VAL A 157 -12.09 -19.31 7.85
N ALA A 158 -12.07 -18.94 9.12
CA ALA A 158 -12.30 -17.56 9.59
C ALA A 158 -11.01 -16.71 9.71
N GLY A 159 -9.87 -17.20 9.20
CA GLY A 159 -8.57 -16.56 9.37
C GLY A 159 -8.27 -15.44 8.37
N GLY A 160 -7.59 -14.39 8.83
CA GLY A 160 -7.11 -13.26 8.02
C GLY A 160 -5.75 -12.71 8.51
N GLY A 161 -5.05 -11.97 7.66
CA GLY A 161 -3.79 -11.29 8.03
C GLY A 161 -2.63 -12.23 8.38
N GLY A 162 -2.58 -13.43 7.80
CA GLY A 162 -1.50 -14.40 8.00
C GLY A 162 -1.60 -15.26 9.27
N ARG A 163 -2.64 -15.08 10.10
CA ARG A 163 -2.86 -15.85 11.33
C ARG A 163 -3.70 -17.10 11.08
N GLY A 164 -3.45 -18.18 11.82
CA GLY A 164 -4.14 -19.46 11.62
C GLY A 164 -3.74 -20.21 10.33
N MET A 165 -2.48 -20.04 9.88
CA MET A 165 -1.91 -20.83 8.77
C MET A 165 -0.72 -21.66 9.26
N ARG A 166 -0.59 -22.91 8.78
CA ARG A 166 0.53 -23.80 9.10
C ARG A 166 0.99 -24.55 7.85
N LEU A 167 2.28 -24.47 7.56
CA LEU A 167 2.92 -25.26 6.51
C LEU A 167 3.21 -26.66 7.05
N ALA A 168 2.83 -27.68 6.30
CA ALA A 168 3.20 -29.06 6.54
C ALA A 168 4.00 -29.58 5.34
N LEU A 169 5.27 -29.91 5.57
CA LEU A 169 6.16 -30.46 4.53
C LEU A 169 5.97 -31.97 4.35
N GLN A 170 5.40 -32.63 5.35
CA GLN A 170 5.18 -34.08 5.39
C GLN A 170 4.05 -34.44 6.37
N GLU A 171 3.75 -35.74 6.45
CA GLU A 171 2.61 -36.29 7.18
C GLU A 171 2.65 -35.99 8.69
N ASP A 172 3.80 -36.17 9.33
CA ASP A 172 3.96 -35.94 10.77
C ASP A 172 3.73 -34.47 11.14
N GLU A 173 4.17 -33.56 10.27
CA GLU A 173 3.98 -32.11 10.43
C GLU A 173 2.54 -31.69 10.18
N LEU A 174 1.80 -32.40 9.32
CA LEU A 174 0.38 -32.14 9.09
C LEU A 174 -0.42 -32.39 10.37
N LEU A 175 -0.16 -33.51 11.06
CA LEU A 175 -0.87 -33.87 12.29
C LEU A 175 -0.65 -32.83 13.39
N ALA A 176 0.62 -32.47 13.64
CA ALA A 176 0.97 -31.43 14.61
C ALA A 176 0.43 -30.05 14.19
N GLY A 177 0.48 -29.74 12.90
CA GLY A 177 0.01 -28.50 12.33
C GLY A 177 -1.51 -28.31 12.46
N LEU A 178 -2.31 -29.36 12.27
CA LEU A 178 -3.76 -29.31 12.36
C LEU A 178 -4.22 -28.94 13.77
N GLU A 179 -3.71 -29.62 14.80
CA GLU A 179 -4.06 -29.36 16.19
C GLU A 179 -3.70 -27.92 16.59
N SER A 180 -2.51 -27.45 16.19
CA SER A 180 -2.06 -26.09 16.43
C SER A 180 -2.94 -25.06 15.71
N ALA A 181 -3.24 -25.28 14.43
CA ALA A 181 -4.04 -24.36 13.62
C ALA A 181 -5.48 -24.26 14.11
N GLN A 182 -6.13 -25.37 14.45
CA GLN A 182 -7.49 -25.39 15.00
C GLN A 182 -7.58 -24.69 16.36
N SER A 183 -6.57 -24.88 17.21
CA SER A 183 -6.48 -24.21 18.52
C SER A 183 -6.30 -22.70 18.39
N GLU A 184 -5.42 -22.27 17.47
CA GLU A 184 -5.25 -20.84 17.16
C GLU A 184 -6.54 -20.25 16.57
N ALA A 185 -7.17 -20.95 15.62
CA ALA A 185 -8.39 -20.50 14.97
C ALA A 185 -9.54 -20.32 15.98
N LYS A 186 -9.72 -21.27 16.90
CA LYS A 186 -10.69 -21.18 17.98
C LYS A 186 -10.43 -20.02 18.92
N SER A 187 -9.17 -19.85 19.35
CA SER A 187 -8.80 -18.79 20.31
C SER A 187 -8.89 -17.38 19.71
N CYS A 188 -8.53 -17.22 18.43
CA CYS A 188 -8.48 -15.92 17.76
C CYS A 188 -9.81 -15.54 17.09
N PHE A 189 -10.54 -16.51 16.53
CA PHE A 189 -11.70 -16.26 15.67
C PHE A 189 -12.98 -16.96 16.13
N GLY A 190 -12.93 -17.74 17.21
CA GLY A 190 -14.10 -18.47 17.73
C GLY A 190 -14.56 -19.65 16.86
N ASN A 191 -13.92 -19.87 15.71
CA ASN A 191 -14.21 -20.98 14.79
C ASN A 191 -12.95 -21.87 14.63
N PRO A 192 -12.98 -23.15 15.05
CA PRO A 192 -11.86 -24.08 14.88
C PRO A 192 -11.69 -24.63 13.46
N ASP A 193 -12.61 -24.37 12.54
CA ASP A 193 -12.64 -24.98 11.22
C ASP A 193 -11.40 -24.62 10.39
N VAL A 194 -10.77 -25.63 9.79
CA VAL A 194 -9.60 -25.51 8.91
C VAL A 194 -9.82 -26.27 7.62
N TYR A 195 -9.11 -25.87 6.57
CA TYR A 195 -9.05 -26.56 5.28
C TYR A 195 -7.59 -26.70 4.81
N LEU A 196 -7.35 -27.57 3.83
CA LEU A 196 -6.03 -27.78 3.22
C LEU A 196 -5.98 -27.22 1.80
N GLU A 197 -4.90 -26.52 1.48
CA GLU A 197 -4.54 -26.10 0.13
C GLU A 197 -3.14 -26.59 -0.22
N LYS A 198 -2.86 -26.71 -1.51
CA LYS A 198 -1.51 -26.93 -2.00
C LYS A 198 -0.64 -25.73 -1.60
N TYR A 199 0.51 -25.98 -0.99
CA TYR A 199 1.50 -24.93 -0.79
C TYR A 199 2.34 -24.79 -2.07
N LEU A 200 2.25 -23.63 -2.72
CA LEU A 200 3.03 -23.33 -3.91
C LEU A 200 4.34 -22.65 -3.49
N VAL A 201 5.46 -23.36 -3.63
CA VAL A 201 6.80 -22.89 -3.25
C VAL A 201 7.35 -21.94 -4.32
N GLY A 202 8.07 -20.89 -3.90
CA GLY A 202 8.76 -20.02 -4.85
C GLY A 202 7.81 -19.26 -5.77
N CYS A 203 6.62 -18.93 -5.28
CA CYS A 203 5.64 -18.15 -6.03
C CYS A 203 5.88 -16.65 -5.85
N ARG A 204 5.33 -15.90 -6.80
CA ARG A 204 5.15 -14.46 -6.70
C ARG A 204 3.75 -14.15 -6.25
N HIS A 205 3.61 -13.11 -5.44
CA HIS A 205 2.32 -12.51 -5.14
C HIS A 205 2.10 -11.39 -6.15
N VAL A 206 1.17 -11.60 -7.08
CA VAL A 206 0.83 -10.62 -8.13
C VAL A 206 -0.65 -10.31 -8.03
N GLU A 207 -1.00 -9.04 -8.15
CA GLU A 207 -2.38 -8.60 -7.98
C GLU A 207 -2.81 -7.61 -9.05
N VAL A 208 -4.07 -7.66 -9.45
CA VAL A 208 -4.62 -6.84 -10.54
C VAL A 208 -5.62 -5.84 -9.98
N GLN A 209 -5.37 -4.55 -10.23
CA GLN A 209 -6.27 -3.47 -9.85
C GLN A 209 -7.47 -3.39 -10.78
N VAL A 210 -8.66 -3.18 -10.21
CA VAL A 210 -9.87 -2.91 -10.99
C VAL A 210 -10.58 -1.64 -10.55
N LEU A 211 -11.31 -1.05 -11.49
CA LEU A 211 -12.38 -0.07 -11.27
C LEU A 211 -13.64 -0.55 -12.00
N ALA A 212 -14.79 -0.40 -11.35
CA ALA A 212 -16.08 -0.70 -11.93
C ALA A 212 -17.12 0.36 -11.55
N ASP A 213 -17.91 0.85 -12.49
CA ASP A 213 -18.96 1.84 -12.22
C ASP A 213 -20.33 1.19 -11.90
N ASN A 214 -21.35 2.04 -11.73
CA ASN A 214 -22.73 1.59 -11.48
C ASN A 214 -23.45 1.09 -12.74
N TYR A 215 -22.83 1.20 -13.91
CA TYR A 215 -23.44 0.96 -15.21
C TYR A 215 -22.91 -0.31 -15.89
N GLY A 216 -22.01 -1.03 -15.20
CA GLY A 216 -21.46 -2.32 -15.64
C GLY A 216 -20.18 -2.21 -16.45
N GLU A 217 -19.60 -1.01 -16.56
CA GLU A 217 -18.27 -0.82 -17.15
C GLU A 217 -17.21 -1.24 -16.13
N VAL A 218 -16.23 -2.01 -16.59
CA VAL A 218 -15.15 -2.54 -15.76
C VAL A 218 -13.84 -2.36 -16.50
N VAL A 219 -12.83 -1.80 -15.83
CA VAL A 219 -11.47 -1.74 -16.34
C VAL A 219 -10.48 -2.36 -15.37
N THR A 220 -9.44 -2.96 -15.93
CA THR A 220 -8.22 -3.35 -15.21
C THR A 220 -7.14 -2.30 -15.42
N LEU A 221 -6.36 -2.02 -14.36
CA LEU A 221 -5.35 -0.96 -14.35
C LEU A 221 -3.93 -1.51 -14.25
N GLY A 222 -3.72 -2.69 -14.81
CA GLY A 222 -2.47 -3.43 -14.71
C GLY A 222 -2.29 -4.15 -13.38
N GLU A 223 -1.13 -4.78 -13.25
CA GLU A 223 -0.75 -5.59 -12.10
C GLU A 223 0.31 -4.91 -11.21
N ARG A 224 0.38 -5.38 -9.97
CA ARG A 224 1.45 -5.09 -9.02
C ARG A 224 2.11 -6.39 -8.59
N ASP A 225 3.44 -6.36 -8.46
CA ASP A 225 4.19 -7.41 -7.78
C ASP A 225 4.39 -7.01 -6.32
N CYS A 226 3.85 -7.83 -5.42
CA CYS A 226 3.89 -7.62 -3.98
C CYS A 226 4.66 -8.75 -3.28
N SER A 227 5.57 -9.42 -3.99
CA SER A 227 6.25 -10.63 -3.49
C SER A 227 7.24 -10.36 -2.37
N ILE A 228 7.76 -9.13 -2.22
CA ILE A 228 8.65 -8.80 -1.10
C ILE A 228 7.82 -8.65 0.17
N GLN A 229 7.80 -9.74 0.95
CA GLN A 229 6.97 -9.88 2.14
C GLN A 229 7.77 -10.43 3.31
N ARG A 230 7.42 -10.00 4.52
CA ARG A 230 7.91 -10.61 5.76
C ARG A 230 6.72 -11.10 6.57
N ARG A 231 6.73 -12.39 6.94
CA ARG A 231 5.59 -13.03 7.66
C ARG A 231 4.25 -12.73 6.99
N HIS A 232 4.22 -12.80 5.66
CA HIS A 232 3.07 -12.51 4.80
C HIS A 232 2.57 -11.04 4.83
N GLN A 233 3.36 -10.11 5.34
CA GLN A 233 3.08 -8.67 5.23
C GLN A 233 3.95 -8.06 4.12
N LYS A 234 3.29 -7.37 3.17
CA LYS A 234 3.93 -6.69 2.04
C LYS A 234 4.80 -5.52 2.55
N LEU A 235 5.99 -5.36 1.97
CA LEU A 235 6.98 -4.34 2.36
C LEU A 235 7.45 -3.48 1.20
N ILE A 236 7.62 -4.10 0.02
CA ILE A 236 7.95 -3.43 -1.23
C ILE A 236 7.01 -3.95 -2.32
N GLU A 237 6.40 -3.03 -3.04
CA GLU A 237 5.45 -3.29 -4.12
C GLU A 237 5.89 -2.55 -5.37
N GLU A 238 5.80 -3.17 -6.55
CA GLU A 238 6.13 -2.51 -7.81
C GLU A 238 5.10 -2.76 -8.92
N SER A 239 4.95 -1.78 -9.80
CA SER A 239 4.09 -1.87 -10.98
C SER A 239 4.84 -1.33 -12.21
N PRO A 240 4.82 -2.04 -13.35
CA PRO A 240 4.34 -3.42 -13.51
C PRO A 240 5.23 -4.44 -12.78
N SER A 241 4.87 -5.72 -12.82
CA SER A 241 5.74 -6.78 -12.27
C SER A 241 6.94 -7.06 -13.19
N PRO A 242 8.14 -7.29 -12.64
CA PRO A 242 9.32 -7.67 -13.43
C PRO A 242 9.24 -9.08 -14.03
N ALA A 243 8.33 -9.94 -13.56
CA ALA A 243 8.23 -11.32 -14.02
C ALA A 243 7.08 -11.56 -15.02
N ILE A 244 6.14 -10.62 -15.13
CA ILE A 244 4.92 -10.82 -15.90
C ILE A 244 5.11 -10.36 -17.35
N THR A 245 5.00 -11.32 -18.28
CA THR A 245 5.04 -11.03 -19.72
C THR A 245 3.76 -10.32 -20.18
N PRO A 246 3.78 -9.60 -21.32
CA PRO A 246 2.57 -8.99 -21.89
C PRO A 246 1.41 -9.97 -22.09
N GLU A 247 1.70 -11.20 -22.52
CA GLU A 247 0.70 -12.24 -22.77
C GLU A 247 0.07 -12.72 -21.46
N LEU A 248 0.90 -12.96 -20.43
CA LEU A 248 0.41 -13.34 -19.11
C LEU A 248 -0.43 -12.22 -18.48
N ARG A 249 0.03 -10.96 -18.59
CA ARG A 249 -0.71 -9.78 -18.14
C ARG A 249 -2.07 -9.68 -18.80
N ALA A 250 -2.14 -9.86 -20.12
CA ALA A 250 -3.40 -9.83 -20.87
C ALA A 250 -4.35 -10.94 -20.39
N ARG A 251 -3.82 -12.16 -20.17
CA ARG A 251 -4.61 -13.29 -19.66
C ARG A 251 -5.14 -13.05 -18.25
N MET A 252 -4.30 -12.57 -17.34
CA MET A 252 -4.71 -12.23 -15.96
C MET A 252 -5.73 -11.10 -15.96
N SER A 253 -5.49 -10.04 -16.75
CA SER A 253 -6.41 -8.90 -16.89
C SER A 253 -7.78 -9.32 -17.41
N GLN A 254 -7.83 -10.20 -18.42
CA GLN A 254 -9.09 -10.72 -18.96
C GLN A 254 -9.88 -11.51 -17.91
N VAL A 255 -9.22 -12.45 -17.22
CA VAL A 255 -9.86 -13.27 -16.17
C VAL A 255 -10.36 -12.37 -15.03
N THR A 256 -9.58 -11.37 -14.64
CA THR A 256 -9.97 -10.40 -13.62
C THR A 256 -11.16 -9.56 -14.06
N HIS A 257 -11.15 -9.01 -15.27
CA HIS A 257 -12.27 -8.26 -15.84
C HIS A 257 -13.56 -9.09 -15.81
N ASP A 258 -13.50 -10.32 -16.30
CA ASP A 258 -14.69 -11.19 -16.43
C ASP A 258 -15.25 -11.57 -15.06
N ALA A 259 -14.39 -11.90 -14.10
CA ALA A 259 -14.81 -12.19 -12.73
C ALA A 259 -15.46 -10.99 -12.04
N VAL A 260 -14.89 -9.79 -12.18
CA VAL A 260 -15.40 -8.55 -11.57
C VAL A 260 -16.75 -8.16 -12.18
N LYS A 261 -16.88 -8.30 -13.50
CA LYS A 261 -18.13 -8.06 -14.22
C LYS A 261 -19.22 -9.04 -13.79
N ALA A 262 -18.90 -10.32 -13.68
CA ALA A 262 -19.84 -11.35 -13.26
C ALA A 262 -20.23 -11.23 -11.77
N ALA A 263 -19.34 -10.70 -10.92
CA ALA A 263 -19.64 -10.39 -9.53
C ALA A 263 -20.49 -9.11 -9.34
N HIS A 264 -20.84 -8.40 -10.42
CA HIS A 264 -21.50 -7.09 -10.37
C HIS A 264 -20.80 -6.13 -9.39
N TYR A 265 -19.47 -6.13 -9.43
CA TYR A 265 -18.66 -5.34 -8.52
C TYR A 265 -18.77 -3.84 -8.84
N ARG A 266 -18.60 -3.00 -7.81
CA ARG A 266 -18.56 -1.54 -7.93
C ARG A 266 -17.38 -0.96 -7.17
N GLY A 267 -16.75 0.08 -7.71
CA GLY A 267 -15.71 0.87 -7.09
C GLY A 267 -14.33 0.28 -7.36
N ALA A 268 -13.37 0.62 -6.50
CA ALA A 268 -12.03 0.03 -6.55
C ALA A 268 -11.99 -1.32 -5.83
N GLY A 269 -11.23 -2.25 -6.40
CA GLY A 269 -10.93 -3.54 -5.78
C GLY A 269 -9.68 -4.15 -6.38
N THR A 270 -9.18 -5.21 -5.76
CA THR A 270 -7.98 -5.92 -6.24
C THR A 270 -8.20 -7.41 -6.17
N LEU A 271 -7.81 -8.12 -7.23
CA LEU A 271 -7.73 -9.58 -7.22
C LEU A 271 -6.28 -10.00 -7.04
N GLU A 272 -6.01 -10.81 -6.01
CA GLU A 272 -4.68 -11.31 -5.68
C GLU A 272 -4.46 -12.72 -6.23
N PHE A 273 -3.26 -12.98 -6.74
CA PHE A 273 -2.87 -14.24 -7.34
C PHE A 273 -1.49 -14.70 -6.85
N LEU A 274 -1.30 -16.01 -6.75
CA LEU A 274 0.04 -16.61 -6.76
C LEU A 274 0.44 -16.93 -8.18
N VAL A 275 1.65 -16.55 -8.59
CA VAL A 275 2.24 -16.91 -9.89
C VAL A 275 3.44 -17.82 -9.66
N ASP A 276 3.40 -19.03 -10.20
CA ASP A 276 4.49 -19.99 -10.08
C ASP A 276 5.62 -19.74 -11.10
N LYS A 277 6.73 -20.47 -10.94
CA LYS A 277 7.91 -20.41 -11.82
C LYS A 277 7.60 -20.76 -13.30
N ASP A 278 6.51 -21.48 -13.56
CA ASP A 278 6.09 -21.91 -14.89
C ASP A 278 5.04 -20.94 -15.47
N LEU A 279 4.83 -19.79 -14.82
CA LEU A 279 3.91 -18.72 -15.21
C LEU A 279 2.43 -19.14 -15.19
N ASN A 280 2.08 -20.14 -14.38
CA ASN A 280 0.69 -20.39 -14.01
C ASN A 280 0.31 -19.47 -12.86
N PHE A 281 -0.89 -18.90 -12.92
CA PHE A 281 -1.42 -18.06 -11.85
C PHE A 281 -2.62 -18.74 -11.20
N TYR A 282 -2.81 -18.47 -9.91
CA TYR A 282 -3.86 -19.06 -9.09
C TYR A 282 -4.47 -17.98 -8.21
N PHE A 283 -5.78 -17.79 -8.29
CA PHE A 283 -6.50 -16.83 -7.45
C PHE A 283 -6.36 -17.19 -5.97
N MET A 284 -6.09 -16.16 -5.16
CA MET A 284 -5.98 -16.24 -3.71
C MET A 284 -7.22 -15.65 -3.04
N GLU A 285 -7.44 -14.35 -3.26
CA GLU A 285 -8.53 -13.59 -2.67
C GLU A 285 -8.80 -12.32 -3.47
N MET A 286 -9.90 -11.66 -3.16
CA MET A 286 -10.22 -10.32 -3.65
C MET A 286 -10.31 -9.38 -2.47
N ASN A 287 -9.52 -8.30 -2.46
CA ASN A 287 -9.74 -7.22 -1.51
C ASN A 287 -10.80 -6.27 -2.07
N THR A 288 -11.91 -6.14 -1.34
CA THR A 288 -13.08 -5.39 -1.79
C THR A 288 -13.00 -3.92 -1.36
N ARG A 289 -11.83 -3.31 -1.56
CA ARG A 289 -11.46 -1.96 -1.11
C ARG A 289 -10.21 -1.46 -1.84
N ILE A 290 -9.84 -0.21 -1.59
CA ILE A 290 -8.51 0.30 -1.94
C ILE A 290 -7.42 -0.43 -1.12
N GLN A 291 -6.20 -0.52 -1.66
CA GLN A 291 -5.03 -1.08 -0.97
C GLN A 291 -3.98 0.00 -0.68
N VAL A 292 -3.01 -0.32 0.16
CA VAL A 292 -1.95 0.62 0.58
C VAL A 292 -1.13 1.05 -0.64
N GLU A 293 -0.77 0.05 -1.44
CA GLU A 293 0.05 0.06 -2.66
C GLU A 293 -0.69 0.55 -3.92
N HIS A 294 -1.89 1.10 -3.80
CA HIS A 294 -2.62 1.67 -4.96
C HIS A 294 -1.82 2.77 -5.69
N THR A 295 -0.92 3.43 -4.96
CA THR A 295 -0.07 4.55 -5.42
C THR A 295 0.83 4.18 -6.59
N VAL A 296 1.38 2.96 -6.64
CA VAL A 296 2.23 2.53 -7.78
C VAL A 296 1.39 2.40 -9.04
N THR A 297 0.14 1.95 -8.91
CA THR A 297 -0.81 1.89 -10.03
C THR A 297 -1.17 3.29 -10.52
N GLU A 298 -1.48 4.22 -9.61
CA GLU A 298 -1.78 5.62 -9.98
C GLU A 298 -0.66 6.25 -10.82
N LEU A 299 0.60 6.00 -10.44
CA LEU A 299 1.77 6.57 -11.13
C LEU A 299 1.97 5.98 -12.53
N VAL A 300 1.67 4.70 -12.75
CA VAL A 300 1.86 4.07 -14.07
C VAL A 300 0.66 4.24 -15.00
N CYS A 301 -0.57 4.27 -14.48
CA CYS A 301 -1.78 4.41 -15.30
C CYS A 301 -2.29 5.86 -15.41
N GLY A 302 -1.82 6.77 -14.55
CA GLY A 302 -2.19 8.18 -14.58
C GLY A 302 -3.60 8.49 -14.06
N LEU A 303 -4.25 7.55 -13.37
CA LEU A 303 -5.57 7.74 -12.75
C LEU A 303 -5.43 7.96 -11.24
N ASP A 304 -6.21 8.88 -10.68
CA ASP A 304 -6.38 9.06 -9.23
C ASP A 304 -7.48 8.12 -8.73
N LEU A 305 -7.10 7.04 -8.05
CA LEU A 305 -8.04 5.98 -7.67
C LEU A 305 -9.01 6.40 -6.58
N ILE A 306 -8.60 7.28 -5.66
CA ILE A 306 -9.50 7.81 -4.64
C ILE A 306 -10.55 8.72 -5.29
N LYS A 307 -10.14 9.53 -6.27
CA LYS A 307 -11.06 10.38 -7.03
C LYS A 307 -12.07 9.54 -7.78
N GLU A 308 -11.63 8.49 -8.46
CA GLU A 308 -12.53 7.57 -9.16
C GLU A 308 -13.48 6.86 -8.19
N GLN A 309 -13.03 6.41 -7.01
CA GLN A 309 -13.92 5.86 -5.98
C GLN A 309 -15.04 6.83 -5.59
N ILE A 310 -14.71 8.11 -5.39
CA ILE A 310 -15.69 9.14 -5.02
C ILE A 310 -16.67 9.41 -6.17
N ARG A 311 -16.17 9.56 -7.40
CA ARG A 311 -17.00 9.78 -8.60
C ARG A 311 -17.98 8.63 -8.84
N ILE A 312 -17.49 7.40 -8.78
CA ILE A 312 -18.31 6.19 -8.91
C ILE A 312 -19.38 6.14 -7.80
N ALA A 313 -19.01 6.43 -6.55
CA ALA A 313 -19.96 6.43 -5.44
C ALA A 313 -21.02 7.54 -5.57
N ASP A 314 -20.69 8.67 -6.19
CA ASP A 314 -21.62 9.76 -6.50
C ASP A 314 -22.53 9.47 -7.71
N GLY A 315 -22.34 8.32 -8.37
CA GLY A 315 -23.16 7.87 -9.48
C GLY A 315 -22.62 8.27 -10.86
N GLU A 316 -21.38 8.75 -10.97
CA GLU A 316 -20.79 9.03 -12.28
C GLU A 316 -20.34 7.72 -12.98
N PRO A 317 -20.46 7.64 -14.33
CA PRO A 317 -19.82 6.57 -15.10
C PRO A 317 -18.30 6.78 -15.16
N LEU A 318 -17.52 5.73 -15.45
CA LEU A 318 -16.07 5.86 -15.64
C LEU A 318 -15.74 6.90 -16.71
N GLY A 319 -16.45 6.85 -17.83
CA GLY A 319 -16.26 7.75 -18.97
C GLY A 319 -15.07 7.39 -19.86
N TYR A 320 -14.49 6.21 -19.66
CA TYR A 320 -13.41 5.61 -20.44
C TYR A 320 -13.56 4.08 -20.39
N ASP A 321 -12.93 3.38 -21.33
CA ASP A 321 -12.96 1.91 -21.39
C ASP A 321 -11.54 1.30 -21.29
N GLN A 322 -11.45 -0.03 -21.36
CA GLN A 322 -10.16 -0.75 -21.24
C GLN A 322 -9.14 -0.30 -22.30
N SER A 323 -9.60 0.16 -23.46
CA SER A 323 -8.76 0.62 -24.57
C SER A 323 -8.17 2.02 -24.35
N ASP A 324 -8.62 2.76 -23.34
CA ASP A 324 -8.03 4.04 -22.92
C ASP A 324 -6.89 3.86 -21.89
N ILE A 325 -6.85 2.70 -21.21
CA ILE A 325 -5.86 2.44 -20.16
C ILE A 325 -4.47 2.20 -20.78
N ARG A 326 -3.48 2.99 -20.33
CA ARG A 326 -2.08 2.87 -20.74
C ARG A 326 -1.20 2.77 -19.51
N LEU A 327 -0.37 1.73 -19.45
CA LEU A 327 0.64 1.57 -18.41
C LEU A 327 1.96 2.14 -18.93
N ASN A 328 2.45 3.22 -18.33
CA ASN A 328 3.64 3.93 -18.75
C ASN A 328 4.69 3.96 -17.65
N GLY A 329 5.91 3.52 -17.98
CA GLY A 329 7.03 3.54 -17.05
C GLY A 329 6.96 2.45 -15.97
N TRP A 330 7.54 2.75 -14.82
CA TRP A 330 7.67 1.85 -13.68
C TRP A 330 7.50 2.64 -12.38
N ALA A 331 6.86 2.04 -11.39
CA ALA A 331 6.73 2.58 -10.05
C ALA A 331 7.03 1.54 -8.98
N MET A 332 7.58 1.98 -7.86
CA MET A 332 7.87 1.14 -6.69
C MET A 332 7.53 1.89 -5.41
N GLU A 333 6.92 1.20 -4.46
CA GLU A 333 6.60 1.68 -3.12
C GLU A 333 7.45 0.94 -2.08
N CYS A 334 7.93 1.66 -1.08
CA CYS A 334 8.48 1.09 0.15
C CYS A 334 7.67 1.59 1.35
N ARG A 335 7.21 0.66 2.19
CA ARG A 335 6.52 0.99 3.45
C ARG A 335 7.51 1.39 4.53
N ILE A 336 7.52 2.66 4.91
CA ILE A 336 8.39 3.17 5.98
C ILE A 336 7.67 2.97 7.30
N ASN A 337 8.13 1.99 8.09
CA ASN A 337 7.52 1.63 9.37
C ASN A 337 8.42 2.04 10.52
N ALA A 338 7.82 2.37 11.65
CA ALA A 338 8.45 2.57 12.95
C ALA A 338 8.77 1.20 13.57
N GLU A 339 9.76 0.52 13.00
CA GLU A 339 10.20 -0.81 13.41
C GLU A 339 11.72 -0.85 13.43
N ASP A 340 12.28 -1.67 14.32
CA ASP A 340 13.70 -1.99 14.31
C ASP A 340 14.04 -2.77 13.01
N PRO A 341 14.99 -2.33 12.18
CA PRO A 341 15.23 -2.93 10.86
C PRO A 341 15.83 -4.36 10.91
N VAL A 342 16.25 -4.84 12.09
CA VAL A 342 16.82 -6.17 12.28
C VAL A 342 15.80 -7.11 12.89
N THR A 343 15.18 -6.69 14.00
CA THR A 343 14.23 -7.53 14.76
C THR A 343 12.79 -7.33 14.29
N PHE A 344 12.49 -6.20 13.66
CA PHE A 344 11.16 -5.72 13.27
C PHE A 344 10.20 -5.63 14.46
N MET A 345 10.73 -5.41 15.65
CA MET A 345 9.89 -5.01 16.78
C MET A 345 9.41 -3.58 16.53
N PRO A 346 8.11 -3.28 16.75
CA PRO A 346 7.61 -1.92 16.70
C PRO A 346 8.41 -0.99 17.61
N CYS A 347 8.72 0.20 17.10
CA CYS A 347 9.49 1.25 17.76
C CYS A 347 8.63 2.54 17.84
N PRO A 348 7.53 2.53 18.61
CA PRO A 348 6.72 3.72 18.85
C PRO A 348 7.54 4.75 19.63
N GLY A 349 7.27 6.03 19.41
CA GLY A 349 8.03 7.09 20.05
C GLY A 349 7.87 8.45 19.38
N LYS A 350 8.51 9.46 19.97
CA LYS A 350 8.48 10.82 19.45
C LYS A 350 9.42 10.95 18.26
N MET A 351 8.89 11.44 17.15
CA MET A 351 9.67 11.76 15.96
C MET A 351 10.29 13.15 16.13
N GLU A 352 11.52 13.20 16.64
CA GLU A 352 12.24 14.45 16.91
C GLU A 352 12.51 15.26 15.64
N PHE A 353 12.72 14.56 14.53
CA PHE A 353 12.97 15.16 13.23
C PHE A 353 12.37 14.30 12.13
N TYR A 354 11.73 14.95 11.16
CA TYR A 354 11.14 14.33 9.98
C TYR A 354 11.39 15.21 8.76
N ARG A 355 12.17 14.70 7.81
CA ARG A 355 12.40 15.32 6.51
C ARG A 355 12.21 14.25 5.42
N PRO A 356 11.05 14.21 4.75
CA PRO A 356 10.83 13.29 3.63
C PRO A 356 11.66 13.71 2.41
N PRO A 357 12.04 12.75 1.54
CA PRO A 357 12.70 13.05 0.28
C PRO A 357 11.74 13.71 -0.71
N GLY A 358 12.30 14.30 -1.78
CA GLY A 358 11.51 14.91 -2.85
C GLY A 358 12.21 14.80 -4.20
N GLY A 359 11.87 15.72 -5.12
CA GLY A 359 12.43 15.77 -6.47
C GLY A 359 11.61 14.98 -7.50
N TYR A 360 12.04 15.04 -8.76
CA TYR A 360 11.32 14.43 -9.88
C TYR A 360 11.13 12.92 -9.69
N GLY A 361 9.87 12.46 -9.83
CA GLY A 361 9.49 11.06 -9.71
C GLY A 361 9.49 10.52 -8.28
N VAL A 362 9.45 11.37 -7.24
CA VAL A 362 9.34 10.96 -5.83
C VAL A 362 8.04 11.46 -5.24
N ARG A 363 7.27 10.56 -4.63
CA ARG A 363 6.00 10.81 -3.94
C ARG A 363 6.10 10.25 -2.52
N VAL A 364 5.55 10.99 -1.55
CA VAL A 364 5.46 10.55 -0.16
C VAL A 364 4.04 10.74 0.36
N ASP A 365 3.42 9.64 0.76
CA ASP A 365 2.10 9.61 1.37
C ASP A 365 2.29 9.27 2.85
N SER A 366 1.99 10.23 3.73
CA SER A 366 2.35 10.14 5.15
C SER A 366 1.40 10.98 6.00
N ALA A 367 1.18 10.53 7.23
CA ALA A 367 0.54 11.30 8.29
C ALA A 367 1.52 11.80 9.36
N ALA A 368 2.82 11.55 9.18
CA ALA A 368 3.87 11.95 10.11
C ALA A 368 4.42 13.34 9.80
N TYR A 369 4.88 14.03 10.86
CA TYR A 369 5.54 15.32 10.80
C TYR A 369 6.48 15.48 12.01
N SER A 370 7.39 16.46 11.96
CA SER A 370 8.35 16.68 13.06
C SER A 370 7.62 17.02 14.37
N GLY A 371 7.93 16.27 15.43
CA GLY A 371 7.30 16.38 16.75
C GLY A 371 6.10 15.46 16.97
N TYR A 372 5.61 14.76 15.94
CA TYR A 372 4.55 13.75 16.07
C TYR A 372 5.03 12.54 16.90
N THR A 373 4.16 11.99 17.74
CA THR A 373 4.45 10.77 18.50
C THR A 373 3.72 9.60 17.88
N ILE A 374 4.48 8.59 17.45
CA ILE A 374 3.91 7.33 16.96
C ILE A 374 3.40 6.53 18.14
N SER A 375 2.13 6.13 18.03
CA SER A 375 1.40 5.39 19.05
C SER A 375 1.75 3.89 19.03
N PRO A 376 1.80 3.22 20.20
CA PRO A 376 1.91 1.77 20.26
C PRO A 376 0.59 1.03 19.94
N TYR A 377 -0.53 1.73 19.82
CA TYR A 377 -1.86 1.11 19.70
C TYR A 377 -2.29 0.79 18.26
N TYR A 378 -1.60 1.34 17.27
CA TYR A 378 -1.96 1.20 15.86
C TYR A 378 -0.79 0.58 15.07
N ASP A 379 -0.99 0.43 13.76
CA ASP A 379 0.07 -0.04 12.87
C ASP A 379 1.30 0.89 12.91
N SER A 380 2.46 0.33 12.59
CA SER A 380 3.76 1.00 12.64
C SER A 380 4.01 1.91 11.44
N LEU A 381 3.10 2.03 10.46
CA LEU A 381 3.35 2.77 9.22
C LEU A 381 3.52 4.26 9.50
N ILE A 382 4.69 4.79 9.14
CA ILE A 382 5.00 6.22 9.15
C ILE A 382 4.46 6.86 7.88
N GLY A 383 4.71 6.21 6.76
CA GLY A 383 4.30 6.64 5.43
C GLY A 383 4.86 5.74 4.35
N LYS A 384 4.52 6.06 3.12
CA LYS A 384 4.86 5.32 1.92
C LYS A 384 5.79 6.18 1.08
N LEU A 385 6.96 5.64 0.75
CA LEU A 385 7.86 6.27 -0.20
C LEU A 385 7.62 5.61 -1.55
N VAL A 386 7.13 6.39 -2.52
CA VAL A 386 6.78 5.89 -3.85
C VAL A 386 7.66 6.59 -4.88
N VAL A 387 8.21 5.82 -5.80
CA VAL A 387 9.12 6.32 -6.81
C VAL A 387 8.65 5.89 -8.19
N TYR A 388 8.67 6.81 -9.15
CA TYR A 388 8.32 6.59 -10.55
C TYR A 388 9.52 6.85 -11.47
N GLY A 389 9.65 6.11 -12.57
CA GLY A 389 10.67 6.28 -13.61
C GLY A 389 10.25 5.65 -14.94
N GLN A 390 11.02 5.88 -16.01
CA GLN A 390 10.72 5.27 -17.32
C GLN A 390 11.09 3.79 -17.39
N THR A 391 12.06 3.38 -16.56
CA THR A 391 12.52 2.00 -16.47
C THR A 391 12.63 1.57 -15.00
N ARG A 392 12.61 0.26 -14.76
CA ARG A 392 12.86 -0.30 -13.43
C ARG A 392 14.22 0.11 -12.86
N ALA A 393 15.26 0.16 -13.70
CA ALA A 393 16.60 0.58 -13.30
C ALA A 393 16.62 2.01 -12.74
N GLU A 394 15.95 2.95 -13.43
CA GLU A 394 15.81 4.32 -12.92
C GLU A 394 15.07 4.38 -11.59
N VAL A 395 14.02 3.56 -11.41
CA VAL A 395 13.27 3.49 -10.16
C VAL A 395 14.14 2.98 -9.02
N LEU A 396 14.97 1.96 -9.25
CA LEU A 396 15.90 1.43 -8.25
C LEU A 396 16.92 2.49 -7.81
N ASP A 397 17.56 3.18 -8.75
CA ASP A 397 18.52 4.25 -8.45
C ASP A 397 17.84 5.41 -7.70
N ARG A 398 16.66 5.82 -8.17
CA ARG A 398 15.88 6.90 -7.58
C ARG A 398 15.37 6.54 -6.18
N MET A 399 14.96 5.30 -5.95
CA MET A 399 14.53 4.80 -4.63
C MET A 399 15.69 4.74 -3.65
N GLN A 400 16.87 4.25 -4.06
CA GLN A 400 18.06 4.25 -3.20
C GLN A 400 18.43 5.67 -2.77
N ARG A 401 18.42 6.64 -3.71
CA ARG A 401 18.67 8.05 -3.41
C ARG A 401 17.60 8.63 -2.48
N ALA A 402 16.31 8.37 -2.73
CA ALA A 402 15.22 8.89 -1.92
C ALA A 402 15.24 8.32 -0.49
N LEU A 403 15.54 7.03 -0.31
CA LEU A 403 15.73 6.41 1.02
C LEU A 403 16.92 7.00 1.76
N ALA A 404 18.03 7.27 1.08
CA ALA A 404 19.20 7.91 1.68
C ALA A 404 18.94 9.37 2.12
N GLU A 405 18.06 10.08 1.42
CA GLU A 405 17.62 11.43 1.77
C GLU A 405 16.58 11.46 2.90
N PHE A 406 15.87 10.34 3.14
CA PHE A 406 14.77 10.27 4.09
C PHE A 406 15.30 10.27 5.53
N SER A 407 15.24 11.45 6.16
CA SER A 407 15.77 11.64 7.51
C SER A 407 14.66 11.60 8.56
N ILE A 408 14.71 10.58 9.40
CA ILE A 408 13.83 10.38 10.56
C ILE A 408 14.72 10.17 11.79
N ARG A 409 14.49 10.94 12.86
CA ARG A 409 15.18 10.81 14.16
C ARG A 409 14.19 10.65 15.32
N GLY A 410 14.65 10.01 16.39
CA GLY A 410 13.87 9.73 17.61
C GLY A 410 13.30 8.31 17.69
N ILE A 411 13.23 7.59 16.56
CA ILE A 411 12.73 6.21 16.46
C ILE A 411 13.55 5.42 15.43
N LYS A 412 13.51 4.08 15.51
CA LYS A 412 14.04 3.19 14.47
C LYS A 412 13.04 3.05 13.33
N THR A 413 13.54 2.76 12.13
CA THR A 413 12.69 2.59 10.93
C THR A 413 13.16 1.46 10.04
N THR A 414 12.29 1.02 9.12
CA THR A 414 12.59 0.02 8.09
C THR A 414 13.46 0.54 6.93
N ILE A 415 13.85 1.83 6.91
CA ILE A 415 14.67 2.41 5.82
C ILE A 415 15.96 1.62 5.55
N PRO A 416 16.79 1.28 6.56
CA PRO A 416 18.02 0.52 6.32
C PRO A 416 17.75 -0.87 5.73
N PHE A 417 16.64 -1.50 6.14
CA PHE A 417 16.25 -2.81 5.61
C PHE A 417 15.91 -2.74 4.11
N HIS A 418 15.15 -1.72 3.71
CA HIS A 418 14.83 -1.48 2.29
C HIS A 418 16.08 -1.25 1.46
N GLN A 419 17.04 -0.44 1.94
CA GLN A 419 18.30 -0.19 1.23
C GLN A 419 19.10 -1.49 0.98
N VAL A 420 19.08 -2.44 1.94
CA VAL A 420 19.72 -3.75 1.79
C VAL A 420 19.03 -4.59 0.70
N ILE A 421 17.70 -4.64 0.68
CA ILE A 421 16.95 -5.35 -0.36
C ILE A 421 17.26 -4.76 -1.75
N LEU A 422 17.16 -3.44 -1.89
CA LEU A 422 17.41 -2.74 -3.15
C LEU A 422 18.85 -2.87 -3.64
N ALA A 423 19.80 -3.22 -2.76
CA ALA A 423 21.19 -3.48 -3.12
C ALA A 423 21.43 -4.91 -3.61
N ASP A 424 20.55 -5.87 -3.30
CA ASP A 424 20.71 -7.28 -3.65
C ASP A 424 20.59 -7.51 -5.17
N THR A 425 21.48 -8.36 -5.70
CA THR A 425 21.57 -8.63 -7.13
C THR A 425 20.30 -9.27 -7.69
N ASP A 426 19.74 -10.26 -6.99
CA ASP A 426 18.55 -10.97 -7.44
C ASP A 426 17.34 -10.02 -7.43
N PHE A 427 17.23 -9.16 -6.40
CA PHE A 427 16.18 -8.13 -6.39
C PHE A 427 16.30 -7.18 -7.59
N LYS A 428 17.52 -6.72 -7.93
CA LYS A 428 17.79 -5.87 -9.10
C LYS A 428 17.50 -6.56 -10.43
N ASN A 429 17.75 -7.86 -10.52
CA ASN A 429 17.40 -8.67 -11.70
C ASN A 429 15.91 -9.02 -11.76
N GLY A 430 15.16 -8.75 -10.69
CA GLY A 430 13.76 -9.12 -10.61
C GLY A 430 13.55 -10.60 -10.28
N GLU A 431 14.52 -11.28 -9.69
CA GLU A 431 14.55 -12.72 -9.37
C GLU A 431 14.19 -12.96 -7.89
N PHE A 432 12.93 -12.71 -7.51
CA PHE A 432 12.47 -12.85 -6.14
C PHE A 432 11.08 -13.48 -6.06
N THR A 433 10.77 -14.06 -4.90
CA THR A 433 9.53 -14.76 -4.60
C THR A 433 9.03 -14.31 -3.22
N THR A 434 7.87 -14.80 -2.79
CA THR A 434 7.36 -14.58 -1.42
C THR A 434 8.32 -15.05 -0.32
N ASP A 435 9.23 -15.96 -0.65
CA ASP A 435 10.19 -16.55 0.28
C ASP A 435 11.52 -15.77 0.33
N PHE A 436 11.68 -14.70 -0.46
CA PHE A 436 12.95 -13.99 -0.66
C PHE A 436 13.62 -13.54 0.64
N ILE A 437 12.87 -12.87 1.53
CA ILE A 437 13.42 -12.36 2.79
C ILE A 437 13.86 -13.52 3.69
N GLN A 438 13.04 -14.55 3.82
CA GLN A 438 13.33 -15.73 4.65
C GLN A 438 14.56 -16.50 4.15
N GLN A 439 14.71 -16.64 2.82
CA GLN A 439 15.81 -17.42 2.23
C GLN A 439 17.15 -16.68 2.25
N LYS A 440 17.15 -15.36 2.04
CA LYS A 440 18.38 -14.61 1.78
C LYS A 440 18.83 -13.68 2.90
N LEU A 441 17.91 -13.17 3.72
CA LEU A 441 18.21 -12.03 4.58
C LEU A 441 18.38 -12.42 6.05
N ASP A 442 17.92 -13.57 6.53
CA ASP A 442 18.15 -14.00 7.92
C ASP A 442 19.65 -14.07 8.31
N ALA A 443 20.54 -14.38 7.36
CA ALA A 443 21.99 -14.37 7.60
C ALA A 443 22.66 -12.99 7.40
N LYS A 444 22.15 -12.13 6.50
CA LYS A 444 22.71 -10.79 6.21
C LYS A 444 22.21 -9.72 7.19
N LEU A 445 21.02 -9.89 7.78
CA LEU A 445 20.39 -8.98 8.75
C LEU A 445 21.26 -8.77 10.00
N LEU A 446 22.05 -9.77 10.40
CA LEU A 446 23.00 -9.68 11.53
C LEU A 446 24.11 -8.64 11.34
N ASN A 447 24.37 -8.21 10.09
CA ASN A 447 25.39 -7.21 9.76
C ASN A 447 24.83 -5.81 9.50
N ILE A 448 23.51 -5.60 9.65
CA ILE A 448 22.94 -4.25 9.67
C ILE A 448 23.40 -3.61 10.97
N LYS A 449 24.52 -2.88 10.91
CA LYS A 449 24.94 -2.02 12.01
C LYS A 449 23.80 -1.04 12.27
N ASP A 450 23.46 -0.84 13.56
CA ASP A 450 22.67 0.30 14.07
C ASP A 450 23.35 1.60 13.62
N SER A 451 23.18 1.92 12.35
CA SER A 451 23.56 3.18 11.79
C SER A 451 22.33 4.03 12.03
N PRO A 452 22.37 5.04 12.91
CA PRO A 452 21.44 6.14 12.76
C PRO A 452 21.43 6.53 11.27
N THR A 453 20.30 7.00 10.77
CA THR A 453 20.13 7.43 9.38
C THR A 453 21.24 8.39 8.88
N GLN A 454 22.10 8.92 9.78
CA GLN A 454 23.56 9.04 9.61
C GLN A 454 24.27 9.30 10.97
N PRO A 455 25.63 9.29 11.09
CA PRO A 455 26.34 9.28 12.38
C PRO A 455 25.98 10.45 13.29
N ASN A 456 26.04 10.21 14.60
CA ASN A 456 25.98 11.25 15.63
C ASN A 456 26.82 12.46 15.20
N GLN A 457 26.16 13.61 15.07
CA GLN A 457 26.77 14.93 14.87
C GLN A 457 27.60 15.32 16.09
N VAL A 458 28.75 14.68 16.27
CA VAL A 458 29.77 15.05 17.27
C VAL A 458 31.12 15.33 16.60
N ASN A 459 31.27 15.15 15.29
CA ASN A 459 32.56 15.32 14.59
C ASN A 459 32.54 16.32 13.41
N GLU A 460 31.85 17.45 13.55
CA GLU A 460 31.91 18.55 12.56
C GLU A 460 33.31 19.22 12.44
N ALA A 461 34.29 18.85 13.28
CA ALA A 461 35.62 19.44 13.23
C ALA A 461 36.58 18.79 12.19
N SER A 462 36.39 17.52 11.80
CA SER A 462 37.33 16.84 10.88
C SER A 462 36.96 17.04 9.41
N ASP A 463 35.68 17.08 9.08
CA ASP A 463 35.22 17.16 7.69
C ASP A 463 35.31 18.57 7.13
N THR A 464 35.28 19.59 8.00
CA THR A 464 35.54 20.99 7.60
C THR A 464 36.99 21.17 7.13
N LEU A 465 37.95 20.40 7.66
CA LEU A 465 39.37 20.47 7.29
C LEU A 465 39.66 19.77 5.95
N LEU A 466 38.94 18.69 5.63
CA LEU A 466 39.04 18.01 4.34
C LEU A 466 38.32 18.80 3.24
N VAL A 467 37.14 19.37 3.53
CA VAL A 467 36.41 20.23 2.60
C VAL A 467 37.16 21.54 2.37
N SER A 468 37.75 22.16 3.39
CA SER A 468 38.59 23.35 3.21
C SER A 468 39.91 23.06 2.51
N ALA A 469 40.52 21.88 2.72
CA ALA A 469 41.71 21.45 1.96
C ALA A 469 41.39 21.15 0.49
N ILE A 470 40.21 20.58 0.20
CA ILE A 470 39.73 20.35 -1.17
C ILE A 470 39.34 21.67 -1.83
N CYS A 471 38.69 22.59 -1.12
CA CYS A 471 38.38 23.93 -1.63
C CYS A 471 39.65 24.75 -1.92
N ALA A 472 40.66 24.71 -1.05
CA ALA A 472 41.96 25.37 -1.29
C ALA A 472 42.75 24.70 -2.43
N ALA A 473 42.62 23.39 -2.62
CA ALA A 473 43.21 22.69 -3.76
C ALA A 473 42.49 23.02 -5.07
N ILE A 474 41.18 23.24 -5.06
CA ILE A 474 40.38 23.68 -6.21
C ILE A 474 40.65 25.16 -6.53
N GLU A 475 40.81 26.02 -5.52
CA GLU A 475 41.18 27.42 -5.71
C GLU A 475 42.61 27.59 -6.26
N SER A 476 43.56 26.71 -5.92
CA SER A 476 44.90 26.73 -6.53
C SER A 476 44.98 26.10 -7.92
N TYR A 477 43.95 25.38 -8.36
CA TYR A 477 43.82 24.82 -9.72
C TYR A 477 42.93 25.67 -10.65
N GLY A 478 42.36 26.77 -10.14
CA GLY A 478 41.41 27.65 -10.84
C GLY A 478 42.04 28.85 -11.57
N ASP A 479 43.35 29.08 -11.46
CA ASP A 479 44.06 30.20 -12.10
C ASP A 479 44.49 29.91 -13.56
N SER A 480 43.80 29.01 -14.27
CA SER A 480 43.94 28.88 -15.72
C SER A 480 42.59 28.72 -16.42
N GLU A 481 42.18 29.82 -17.07
CA GLU A 481 41.25 29.91 -18.22
C GLU A 481 39.82 29.35 -18.08
N ASN A 482 38.86 30.21 -17.71
CA ASN A 482 37.85 30.75 -18.63
C ASN A 482 36.71 31.44 -17.86
N GLU A 483 36.58 32.74 -18.07
CA GLU A 483 35.45 33.56 -17.62
C GLU A 483 34.14 33.15 -18.32
N ARG A 484 33.08 32.88 -17.56
CA ARG A 484 31.70 33.38 -17.82
C ARG A 484 30.74 32.98 -16.71
N TYR A 485 29.95 33.98 -16.28
CA TYR A 485 28.85 33.97 -15.30
C TYR A 485 29.23 34.19 -13.82
N ARG A 486 29.42 35.47 -13.47
CA ARG A 486 29.18 36.00 -12.11
C ARG A 486 27.69 36.25 -11.90
N ILE A 487 27.12 35.67 -10.85
CA ILE A 487 25.88 36.16 -10.22
C ILE A 487 26.34 37.14 -9.13
N ASN A 488 25.93 38.41 -9.26
CA ASN A 488 26.21 39.44 -8.25
C ASN A 488 25.25 39.31 -7.07
N ASP A 489 25.81 39.47 -5.87
CA ASP A 489 25.15 39.55 -4.56
C ASP A 489 23.91 40.45 -4.53
N ILE A 490 22.84 39.93 -3.91
CA ILE A 490 21.70 40.73 -3.45
C ILE A 490 22.02 41.18 -2.01
N GLN A 491 22.44 42.43 -1.86
CA GLN A 491 22.38 43.12 -0.58
C GLN A 491 20.97 43.66 -0.30
N SER A 492 20.54 43.48 0.94
CA SER A 492 19.31 43.99 1.51
C SER A 492 19.33 45.53 1.64
N LYS A 493 18.25 46.18 1.18
CA LYS A 493 17.62 47.38 1.81
C LYS A 493 16.44 47.89 0.98
N GLY A 494 15.26 47.87 1.58
CA GLY A 494 14.34 49.02 1.66
C GLY A 494 13.59 49.52 0.41
N GLN A 495 12.26 49.56 0.57
CA GLN A 495 11.27 50.47 -0.04
C GLN A 495 10.65 50.15 -1.42
N THR A 496 9.42 49.64 -1.34
CA THR A 496 8.21 50.04 -2.11
C THR A 496 8.38 50.68 -3.49
N ARG A 497 7.85 50.00 -4.53
CA ARG A 497 6.65 50.44 -5.27
C ARG A 497 6.19 49.39 -6.29
N SER A 498 4.87 49.29 -6.40
CA SER A 498 4.08 48.48 -7.33
C SER A 498 4.25 48.89 -8.80
N LEU A 499 4.11 47.90 -9.70
CA LEU A 499 3.30 47.89 -10.94
C LEU A 499 3.97 47.00 -11.99
N TRP A 500 3.42 45.80 -12.24
CA TRP A 500 3.68 45.06 -13.46
C TRP A 500 2.37 44.91 -14.23
N THR A 501 2.27 45.72 -15.28
CA THR A 501 1.25 45.67 -16.32
C THR A 501 1.66 44.61 -17.35
N ILE A 502 0.68 43.80 -17.74
CA ILE A 502 0.74 42.77 -18.79
C ILE A 502 0.80 43.40 -20.19
N ALA A 503 1.74 42.94 -21.01
CA ALA A 503 1.68 42.90 -22.49
C ALA A 503 2.83 41.96 -22.94
N GLY A 504 2.68 40.86 -23.68
CA GLY A 504 1.73 40.54 -24.72
C GLY A 504 2.30 40.98 -26.08
N LEU A 505 3.02 40.09 -26.78
CA LEU A 505 3.42 40.15 -28.20
C LEU A 505 4.12 38.81 -28.54
N ILE A 506 3.41 37.81 -29.07
CA ILE A 506 3.13 37.57 -30.50
C ILE A 506 4.41 37.42 -31.33
N GLY A 507 4.54 36.25 -31.93
CA GLY A 507 5.66 35.83 -32.75
C GLY A 507 5.66 36.41 -34.15
N GLY A 508 6.80 36.21 -34.82
CA GLY A 508 7.01 36.52 -36.21
C GLY A 508 8.39 36.01 -36.65
N ARG A 509 8.41 34.84 -37.29
CA ARG A 509 9.51 34.44 -38.19
C ARG A 509 9.55 35.40 -39.38
N VAL A 510 10.73 35.72 -39.90
CA VAL A 510 11.19 35.41 -41.28
C VAL A 510 12.51 36.15 -41.57
N ARG A 511 13.48 35.35 -42.03
CA ARG A 511 14.80 35.61 -42.62
C ARG A 511 15.95 36.04 -41.72
#